data_AF-A0A9X3H7P8-F1
#
_entry.id   AF-A0A9X3H7P8-F1
#
_cell.length_a   1.000
_cell.length_b   1.000
_cell.length_c   1.000
_cell.angle_alpha   90.00
_cell.angle_beta   90.00
_cell.angle_gamma   90.00
#
_symmetry.space_group_name_H-M   'P 1'
#
loop_
_entity.id
_entity.type
_entity.pdbx_description
1 polymer ?
#
loop_
_entity_poly.entity_id
_entity_poly.type
_entity_poly.pdbx_seq_one_letter_code
_entity_poly.pdbx_strand_id
1 'polypeptide(L)'
;MTSLIRFFVILIVVFAVVLFAMRPDLLEDVWLWIVGLIGLIVKLFERAWNFIEEKIKPKNELIPATVGAGTVRPQTPKRPAESARRSSDNRTIEDFPKPKFQGITMELKRLQDDGASTLGVLSFDGEFYCYTLEDTYREVKLKGETRIPAGEYMLDFNEQLTNMTKRYRESEFFSEWFTYHLHLKNVPGFEGVYIHNGGHHAHTDGCILVSTDYIEKTENAPVTLTNSRNTFKNLYIKLKQHLDAGVRVRIVIENEPTRQMPKPTLS
;
A
#
# COMPACT_ATOMS: atom_id res chain seq x y z
N MET A 1 22.12 30.73 47.59
CA MET A 1 21.40 30.26 46.37
C MET A 1 22.34 29.99 45.20
N THR A 2 23.29 30.88 44.90
CA THR A 2 24.26 30.72 43.78
C THR A 2 25.24 29.55 43.92
N SER A 3 25.71 29.23 45.14
CA SER A 3 26.63 28.11 45.36
C SER A 3 25.96 26.73 45.18
N LEU A 4 24.67 26.63 45.55
CA LEU A 4 23.89 25.40 45.36
C LEU A 4 23.62 25.14 43.87
N ILE A 5 23.26 26.19 43.12
CA ILE A 5 23.07 26.09 41.67
C ILE A 5 24.36 25.66 40.96
N ARG A 6 25.52 26.22 41.37
CA ARG A 6 26.82 25.80 40.81
C ARG A 6 27.14 24.33 41.09
N PHE A 7 26.83 23.84 42.28
CA PHE A 7 27.01 22.43 42.61
C PHE A 7 26.14 21.52 41.76
N PHE A 8 24.85 21.86 41.57
CA PHE A 8 23.95 21.08 40.71
C PHE A 8 24.38 21.11 39.23
N VAL A 9 24.85 22.24 38.72
CA VAL A 9 25.37 22.33 37.35
C VAL A 9 26.61 21.44 37.19
N ILE A 10 27.54 21.48 38.14
CA ILE A 10 28.73 20.62 38.12
C ILE A 10 28.32 19.14 38.19
N LEU A 11 27.35 18.79 39.05
CA LEU A 11 26.85 17.42 39.19
C LEU A 11 26.23 16.91 37.88
N ILE A 12 25.43 17.74 37.20
CA ILE A 12 24.80 17.39 35.91
C ILE A 12 25.87 17.19 34.82
N VAL A 13 26.88 18.05 34.78
CA VAL A 13 27.98 17.93 33.80
C VAL A 13 28.79 16.67 34.06
N VAL A 14 29.14 16.38 35.32
CA VAL A 14 29.85 15.15 35.69
C VAL A 14 29.02 13.91 35.36
N PHE A 15 27.72 13.92 35.68
CA PHE A 15 26.81 12.83 35.34
C PHE A 15 26.72 12.63 33.82
N ALA A 16 26.61 13.69 33.04
CA ALA A 16 26.58 13.62 31.58
C ALA A 16 27.88 13.02 31.01
N VAL A 17 29.05 13.41 31.55
CA VAL A 17 30.35 12.87 31.13
C VAL A 17 30.49 11.39 31.51
N VAL A 18 30.06 10.98 32.70
CA VAL A 18 30.08 9.58 33.14
C VAL A 18 29.11 8.73 32.31
N LEU A 19 27.90 9.23 32.05
CA LEU A 19 26.90 8.55 31.23
C LEU A 19 27.40 8.39 29.78
N PHE A 20 28.05 9.41 29.24
CA PHE A 20 28.73 9.37 27.94
C PHE A 20 29.84 8.30 27.90
N ALA A 21 30.68 8.25 28.93
CA ALA A 21 31.79 7.29 29.00
C ALA A 21 31.32 5.84 29.16
N MET A 22 30.23 5.61 29.89
CA MET A 22 29.69 4.26 30.11
C MET A 22 28.78 3.78 28.98
N ARG A 23 28.16 4.68 28.22
CA ARG A 23 27.18 4.36 27.18
C ARG A 23 27.32 5.32 25.98
N PRO A 24 28.40 5.20 25.20
CA PRO A 24 28.59 6.02 24.00
C PRO A 24 27.44 5.84 22.98
N ASP A 25 26.81 4.66 22.95
CA ASP A 25 25.70 4.33 22.07
C ASP A 25 24.48 5.26 22.22
N LEU A 26 24.29 5.86 23.41
CA LEU A 26 23.18 6.79 23.66
C LEU A 26 23.29 8.08 22.83
N LEU A 27 24.48 8.45 22.37
CA LEU A 27 24.68 9.62 21.52
C LEU A 27 24.14 9.39 20.13
N GLU A 28 24.29 8.18 19.60
CA GLU A 28 23.78 7.82 18.29
C GLU A 28 22.24 7.84 18.32
N ASP A 29 21.64 7.29 19.37
CA ASP A 29 20.20 7.37 19.58
C ASP A 29 19.73 8.83 19.70
N VAL A 30 20.30 9.63 20.61
CA VAL A 30 19.91 11.04 20.81
C VAL A 30 20.13 11.88 19.54
N TRP A 31 21.20 11.63 18.79
CA TRP A 31 21.48 12.29 17.52
C TRP A 31 20.40 11.96 16.47
N LEU A 32 19.96 10.69 16.38
CA LEU A 32 18.86 10.30 15.49
C LEU A 32 17.53 10.98 15.86
N TRP A 33 17.25 11.14 17.16
CA TRP A 33 16.08 11.90 17.63
C TRP A 33 16.17 13.39 17.28
N ILE A 34 17.36 14.02 17.40
CA ILE A 34 17.58 15.43 17.05
C ILE A 34 17.44 15.64 15.54
N VAL A 35 18.07 14.80 14.72
CA VAL A 35 17.98 14.87 13.26
C VAL A 35 16.55 14.62 12.79
N GLY A 36 15.84 13.67 13.41
CA GLY A 36 14.42 13.43 13.17
C GLY A 36 13.53 14.62 13.53
N LEU A 37 13.79 15.27 14.67
CA LEU A 37 13.06 16.47 15.10
C LEU A 37 13.32 17.67 14.20
N ILE A 38 14.57 17.88 13.75
CA ILE A 38 14.92 18.91 12.79
C ILE A 38 14.20 18.67 11.46
N GLY A 39 14.17 17.44 10.97
CA GLY A 39 13.40 17.09 9.76
C GLY A 39 11.91 17.39 9.89
N LEU A 40 11.32 17.14 11.06
CA LEU A 40 9.93 17.50 11.35
C LEU A 40 9.71 19.02 11.34
N ILE A 41 10.61 19.78 11.96
CA ILE A 41 10.55 21.25 12.01
C ILE A 41 10.68 21.85 10.60
N VAL A 42 11.63 21.36 9.79
CA VAL A 42 11.80 21.80 8.39
C VAL A 42 10.56 21.50 7.56
N LYS A 43 9.97 20.31 7.70
CA LYS A 43 8.73 19.93 6.99
C LYS A 43 7.53 20.77 7.40
N LEU A 44 7.44 21.19 8.66
CA LEU A 44 6.43 22.13 9.13
C LEU A 44 6.67 23.54 8.59
N PHE A 45 7.93 23.97 8.50
CA PHE A 45 8.32 25.27 7.94
C PHE A 45 8.04 25.37 6.44
N GLU A 46 8.33 24.33 5.65
CA GLU A 46 8.00 24.27 4.22
C GLU A 46 6.48 24.36 3.99
N ARG A 47 5.68 23.65 4.81
CA ARG A 47 4.22 23.73 4.75
C ARG A 47 3.70 25.12 5.11
N ALA A 48 4.29 25.77 6.10
CA ALA A 48 3.91 27.12 6.50
C ALA A 48 4.30 28.16 5.43
N TRP A 49 5.47 28.02 4.80
CA TRP A 49 5.94 28.93 3.75
C TRP A 49 5.09 28.84 2.48
N ASN A 50 4.76 27.63 2.04
CA ASN A 50 3.90 27.42 0.87
C ASN A 50 2.49 28.00 1.06
N PHE A 51 1.96 27.96 2.29
CA PHE A 51 0.67 28.56 2.65
C PHE A 51 0.69 30.10 2.64
N ILE A 52 1.86 30.69 2.89
CA ILE A 52 2.06 32.16 2.82
C ILE A 52 2.19 32.60 1.36
N GLU A 53 2.90 31.85 0.51
CA GLU A 53 3.03 32.17 -0.91
C GLU A 53 1.69 32.09 -1.67
N GLU A 54 0.80 31.19 -1.27
CA GLU A 54 -0.55 31.07 -1.86
C GLU A 54 -1.41 32.32 -1.59
N LYS A 55 -1.16 33.07 -0.51
CA LYS A 55 -1.89 34.29 -0.14
C LYS A 55 -1.30 35.59 -0.70
N ILE A 56 -0.11 35.56 -1.30
CA ILE A 56 0.64 36.77 -1.73
C ILE A 56 0.92 36.76 -3.25
N LYS A 57 0.02 36.21 -4.07
CA LYS A 57 0.06 36.46 -5.53
C LYS A 57 -0.98 37.50 -5.96
N PRO A 58 -0.55 38.69 -6.42
CA PRO A 58 -1.46 39.65 -7.02
C PRO A 58 -1.98 39.10 -8.36
N LYS A 59 -3.30 39.18 -8.52
CA LYS A 59 -4.05 38.80 -9.71
C LYS A 59 -3.99 39.96 -10.71
N ASN A 60 -3.48 39.74 -11.92
CA ASN A 60 -3.68 40.66 -13.04
C ASN A 60 -4.31 39.91 -14.21
N GLU A 61 -5.48 40.42 -14.61
CA GLU A 61 -6.35 39.96 -15.69
C GLU A 61 -6.07 40.70 -17.01
N LEU A 62 -6.15 39.94 -18.13
CA LEU A 62 -6.73 40.23 -19.49
C LEU A 62 -6.14 41.43 -20.30
N ILE A 63 -6.10 41.53 -21.65
CA ILE A 63 -7.01 41.16 -22.78
C ILE A 63 -6.19 41.09 -24.15
N PRO A 64 -6.73 41.11 -25.41
CA PRO A 64 -6.81 39.98 -26.37
C PRO A 64 -6.23 40.17 -27.80
N ALA A 65 -6.53 39.18 -28.65
CA ALA A 65 -6.86 39.22 -30.10
C ALA A 65 -5.76 39.02 -31.16
N THR A 66 -5.94 38.00 -32.00
CA THR A 66 -6.17 38.09 -33.48
C THR A 66 -6.30 36.66 -34.05
N VAL A 67 -7.50 36.24 -34.48
CA VAL A 67 -8.01 36.16 -35.87
C VAL A 67 -7.14 35.31 -36.81
N GLY A 68 -7.71 34.18 -37.25
CA GLY A 68 -7.22 33.36 -38.35
C GLY A 68 -8.27 32.33 -38.78
N ALA A 69 -9.22 32.77 -39.62
CA ALA A 69 -10.24 31.94 -40.24
C ALA A 69 -9.64 31.01 -41.30
N GLY A 70 -10.18 29.78 -41.40
CA GLY A 70 -9.78 28.79 -42.41
C GLY A 70 -10.82 27.67 -42.53
N THR A 71 -11.92 27.98 -43.18
CA THR A 71 -13.02 27.07 -43.55
C THR A 71 -12.61 26.16 -44.71
N VAL A 72 -12.73 24.83 -44.61
CA VAL A 72 -13.21 23.93 -45.70
C VAL A 72 -13.67 22.57 -45.11
N ARG A 73 -14.93 22.23 -45.33
CA ARG A 73 -15.50 20.87 -45.54
C ARG A 73 -16.48 21.02 -46.74
N PRO A 74 -17.03 19.98 -47.37
CA PRO A 74 -16.93 18.53 -47.09
C PRO A 74 -16.68 17.68 -48.36
N GLN A 75 -16.54 16.35 -48.23
CA GLN A 75 -17.44 15.38 -48.87
C GLN A 75 -17.00 13.93 -48.68
N THR A 76 -18.01 13.06 -48.50
CA THR A 76 -17.97 11.60 -48.57
C THR A 76 -18.75 11.19 -49.83
N PRO A 77 -18.44 10.04 -50.45
CA PRO A 77 -19.48 9.04 -50.73
C PRO A 77 -18.99 7.61 -50.45
N LYS A 78 -19.66 6.80 -49.62
CA LYS A 78 -20.76 5.83 -49.90
C LYS A 78 -20.45 4.65 -50.86
N ARG A 79 -20.30 3.45 -50.25
CA ARG A 79 -20.77 2.07 -50.59
C ARG A 79 -20.30 1.39 -51.90
N PRO A 80 -20.49 0.05 -52.13
CA PRO A 80 -21.04 -1.05 -51.30
C PRO A 80 -20.16 -2.35 -51.25
N ALA A 81 -20.23 -3.17 -50.20
CA ALA A 81 -20.91 -4.48 -50.09
C ALA A 81 -20.59 -5.55 -51.16
N GLU A 82 -19.85 -6.60 -50.79
CA GLU A 82 -19.94 -7.97 -51.36
C GLU A 82 -19.27 -8.96 -50.38
N SER A 83 -20.03 -9.76 -49.64
CA SER A 83 -20.48 -11.13 -49.99
C SER A 83 -19.33 -12.11 -50.29
N ALA A 84 -19.03 -12.99 -49.33
CA ALA A 84 -19.07 -14.43 -49.58
C ALA A 84 -18.90 -15.21 -48.26
N ARG A 85 -19.88 -16.07 -48.00
CA ARG A 85 -19.93 -17.08 -46.95
C ARG A 85 -18.93 -18.20 -47.28
N ARG A 86 -18.15 -18.64 -46.30
CA ARG A 86 -17.74 -20.06 -46.17
C ARG A 86 -17.68 -20.40 -44.70
N SER A 87 -18.72 -21.09 -44.26
CA SER A 87 -18.77 -21.84 -43.00
C SER A 87 -17.81 -23.02 -43.10
N SER A 88 -16.73 -22.99 -42.34
CA SER A 88 -16.00 -24.21 -41.96
C SER A 88 -15.80 -24.15 -40.45
N ASP A 89 -16.75 -24.77 -39.76
CA ASP A 89 -16.56 -25.54 -38.53
C ASP A 89 -15.40 -25.05 -37.62
N ASN A 90 -15.58 -23.89 -36.98
CA ASN A 90 -14.67 -23.40 -35.94
C ASN A 90 -15.26 -23.75 -34.58
N ARG A 91 -15.25 -25.05 -34.23
CA ARG A 91 -15.45 -25.48 -32.85
C ARG A 91 -14.20 -25.09 -32.08
N THR A 92 -14.27 -23.92 -31.44
CA THR A 92 -13.25 -23.37 -30.56
C THR A 92 -12.89 -24.41 -29.51
N ILE A 93 -11.60 -24.69 -29.33
CA ILE A 93 -11.05 -25.56 -28.27
C ILE A 93 -11.27 -24.94 -26.85
N GLU A 94 -12.01 -23.85 -26.75
CA GLU A 94 -12.22 -23.08 -25.51
C GLU A 94 -13.37 -23.58 -24.62
N ASP A 95 -14.16 -24.56 -25.06
CA ASP A 95 -15.32 -25.06 -24.29
C ASP A 95 -15.01 -26.18 -23.29
N PHE A 96 -13.74 -26.52 -23.07
CA PHE A 96 -13.39 -27.37 -21.93
C PHE A 96 -13.43 -26.51 -20.66
N PRO A 97 -14.34 -26.80 -19.69
CA PRO A 97 -14.38 -26.05 -18.45
C PRO A 97 -13.01 -26.17 -17.79
N LYS A 98 -12.33 -25.03 -17.57
CA LYS A 98 -11.08 -25.02 -16.82
C LYS A 98 -11.35 -25.74 -15.49
N PRO A 99 -10.49 -26.70 -15.10
CA PRO A 99 -10.69 -27.44 -13.87
C PRO A 99 -10.80 -26.43 -12.72
N LYS A 100 -11.91 -26.51 -11.97
CA LYS A 100 -12.10 -25.67 -10.79
C LYS A 100 -10.95 -25.97 -9.83
N PHE A 101 -10.32 -24.91 -9.32
CA PHE A 101 -9.26 -25.03 -8.32
C PHE A 101 -9.78 -25.81 -7.11
N GLN A 102 -9.05 -26.86 -6.73
CA GLN A 102 -9.36 -27.66 -5.55
C GLN A 102 -8.50 -27.17 -4.38
N GLY A 103 -9.11 -26.42 -3.47
CA GLY A 103 -8.44 -25.80 -2.33
C GLY A 103 -9.23 -24.61 -1.79
N ILE A 104 -8.60 -23.84 -0.91
CA ILE A 104 -9.19 -22.61 -0.36
C ILE A 104 -8.90 -21.43 -1.29
N THR A 105 -9.93 -20.68 -1.65
CA THR A 105 -9.79 -19.43 -2.40
C THR A 105 -10.17 -18.26 -1.50
N MET A 106 -9.25 -17.32 -1.36
CA MET A 106 -9.49 -15.99 -0.82
C MET A 106 -9.73 -15.03 -1.98
N GLU A 107 -10.69 -14.13 -1.85
CA GLU A 107 -10.97 -13.10 -2.85
C GLU A 107 -10.69 -11.74 -2.24
N LEU A 108 -9.78 -10.97 -2.85
CA LEU A 108 -9.51 -9.58 -2.49
C LEU A 108 -10.07 -8.70 -3.59
N LYS A 109 -11.10 -7.92 -3.26
CA LYS A 109 -11.68 -6.92 -4.15
C LYS A 109 -11.26 -5.53 -3.69
N ARG A 110 -10.45 -4.84 -4.50
CA ARG A 110 -10.08 -3.45 -4.25
C ARG A 110 -11.34 -2.59 -4.41
N LEU A 111 -11.57 -1.71 -3.44
CA LEU A 111 -12.74 -0.84 -3.39
C LEU A 111 -12.40 0.55 -3.91
N GLN A 112 -11.32 1.12 -3.41
CA GLN A 112 -10.92 2.50 -3.70
C GLN A 112 -9.42 2.67 -3.54
N ASP A 113 -8.82 3.43 -4.46
CA ASP A 113 -7.48 3.96 -4.34
C ASP A 113 -7.57 5.47 -4.12
N ASP A 114 -6.96 5.97 -3.05
CA ASP A 114 -6.95 7.39 -2.69
C ASP A 114 -5.69 8.14 -3.17
N GLY A 115 -4.83 7.47 -3.94
CA GLY A 115 -3.54 7.97 -4.42
C GLY A 115 -2.39 7.80 -3.43
N ALA A 116 -2.67 7.36 -2.20
CA ALA A 116 -1.67 6.98 -1.20
C ALA A 116 -1.73 5.49 -0.86
N SER A 117 -2.94 4.93 -0.82
CA SER A 117 -3.23 3.56 -0.45
C SER A 117 -4.46 3.02 -1.19
N THR A 118 -4.55 1.70 -1.24
CA THR A 118 -5.71 1.01 -1.77
C THR A 118 -6.46 0.32 -0.66
N LEU A 119 -7.71 0.72 -0.41
CA LEU A 119 -8.65 0.00 0.44
C LEU A 119 -9.27 -1.14 -0.36
N GLY A 120 -9.35 -2.32 0.23
CA GLY A 120 -10.02 -3.48 -0.34
C GLY A 120 -10.78 -4.29 0.71
N VAL A 121 -11.47 -5.31 0.24
CA VAL A 121 -12.18 -6.31 1.06
C VAL A 121 -11.66 -7.69 0.73
N LEU A 122 -11.39 -8.46 1.78
CA LEU A 122 -11.05 -9.87 1.69
C LEU A 122 -12.27 -10.72 2.08
N SER A 123 -12.58 -11.70 1.25
CA SER A 123 -13.68 -12.65 1.44
C SER A 123 -13.25 -14.10 1.23
N PHE A 124 -14.01 -15.02 1.81
CA PHE A 124 -13.94 -16.45 1.50
C PHE A 124 -15.30 -16.86 0.93
N ASP A 125 -15.31 -17.49 -0.25
CA ASP A 125 -16.54 -17.97 -0.90
C ASP A 125 -17.64 -16.90 -1.02
N GLY A 126 -17.24 -15.65 -1.28
CA GLY A 126 -18.14 -14.50 -1.38
C GLY A 126 -18.57 -13.88 -0.03
N GLU A 127 -18.24 -14.49 1.11
CA GLU A 127 -18.54 -13.95 2.44
C GLU A 127 -17.41 -13.02 2.92
N PHE A 128 -17.78 -11.80 3.33
CA PHE A 128 -16.85 -10.83 3.90
C PHE A 128 -16.09 -11.42 5.09
N TYR A 129 -14.77 -11.22 5.11
CA TYR A 129 -13.92 -11.61 6.23
C TYR A 129 -13.28 -10.40 6.91
N CYS A 130 -12.60 -9.54 6.16
CA CYS A 130 -11.96 -8.34 6.70
C CYS A 130 -11.68 -7.28 5.62
N TYR A 131 -11.28 -6.09 6.03
CA TYR A 131 -10.72 -5.06 5.16
C TYR A 131 -9.23 -5.29 4.91
N THR A 132 -8.76 -4.79 3.79
CA THR A 132 -7.35 -4.80 3.38
C THR A 132 -6.85 -3.40 3.07
N LEU A 133 -5.56 -3.15 3.31
CA LEU A 133 -4.88 -1.94 2.87
C LEU A 133 -3.58 -2.32 2.17
N GLU A 134 -3.40 -1.84 0.95
CA GLU A 134 -2.19 -1.97 0.15
C GLU A 134 -1.65 -0.57 -0.18
N ASP A 135 -0.46 -0.49 -0.78
CA ASP A 135 0.02 0.76 -1.39
C ASP A 135 -0.93 1.24 -2.53
N THR A 136 -0.71 2.44 -3.05
CA THR A 136 -1.43 2.92 -4.25
C THR A 136 -0.98 2.19 -5.53
N TYR A 137 -1.79 2.26 -6.58
CA TYR A 137 -1.41 1.86 -7.93
C TYR A 137 -0.36 2.79 -8.52
N ARG A 138 0.66 2.20 -9.15
CA ARG A 138 1.58 2.90 -10.04
C ARG A 138 1.82 2.06 -11.29
N GLU A 139 1.87 2.71 -12.45
CA GLU A 139 2.22 2.04 -13.71
C GLU A 139 3.65 1.49 -13.68
N VAL A 140 4.57 2.24 -13.06
CA VAL A 140 5.95 1.83 -12.82
C VAL A 140 6.16 1.60 -11.33
N LYS A 141 6.67 0.42 -10.98
CA LYS A 141 6.92 0.04 -9.59
C LYS A 141 7.92 0.98 -8.93
N LEU A 142 7.51 1.56 -7.81
CA LEU A 142 8.38 2.19 -6.83
C LEU A 142 8.40 1.32 -5.57
N LYS A 143 9.60 1.07 -5.04
CA LYS A 143 9.77 0.28 -3.82
C LYS A 143 9.09 0.99 -2.64
N GLY A 144 8.24 0.29 -1.91
CA GLY A 144 7.53 0.83 -0.74
C GLY A 144 6.30 1.68 -1.06
N GLU A 145 5.94 1.80 -2.34
CA GLU A 145 4.91 2.75 -2.78
C GLU A 145 4.07 2.21 -3.94
N THR A 146 4.04 0.89 -4.16
CA THR A 146 3.30 0.29 -5.27
C THR A 146 2.68 -1.03 -4.86
N ARG A 147 1.35 -1.13 -5.01
CA ARG A 147 0.62 -2.39 -4.80
C ARG A 147 0.98 -3.41 -5.87
N ILE A 148 0.80 -4.68 -5.54
CA ILE A 148 1.01 -5.78 -6.47
C ILE A 148 -0.04 -5.76 -7.60
N PRO A 149 0.25 -6.36 -8.78
CA PRO A 149 -0.74 -6.49 -9.83
C PRO A 149 -1.99 -7.28 -9.37
N ALA A 150 -3.14 -7.00 -9.97
CA ALA A 150 -4.29 -7.90 -9.87
C ALA A 150 -3.97 -9.23 -10.55
N GLY A 151 -4.55 -10.32 -10.05
CA GLY A 151 -4.26 -11.66 -10.54
C GLY A 151 -4.52 -12.75 -9.50
N GLU A 152 -4.12 -13.98 -9.84
CA GLU A 152 -4.22 -15.12 -8.94
C GLU A 152 -2.84 -15.52 -8.42
N TYR A 153 -2.71 -15.67 -7.10
CA TYR A 153 -1.46 -16.03 -6.45
C TYR A 153 -1.66 -17.19 -5.51
N MET A 154 -0.78 -18.19 -5.61
CA MET A 154 -0.69 -19.24 -4.59
C MET A 154 -0.17 -18.63 -3.28
N LEU A 155 -0.72 -19.08 -2.16
CA LEU A 155 -0.28 -18.68 -0.83
C LEU A 155 0.43 -19.86 -0.16
N ASP A 156 1.60 -19.60 0.43
CA ASP A 156 2.34 -20.59 1.19
C ASP A 156 3.18 -19.92 2.28
N PHE A 157 3.79 -20.68 3.18
CA PHE A 157 4.74 -20.15 4.15
C PHE A 157 6.04 -19.72 3.45
N ASN A 158 6.57 -18.55 3.83
CA ASN A 158 7.95 -18.22 3.56
C ASN A 158 8.85 -18.75 4.68
N GLU A 159 9.44 -19.93 4.49
CA GLU A 159 10.30 -20.60 5.47
C GLU A 159 11.68 -19.95 5.70
N GLN A 160 11.89 -18.75 5.15
CA GLN A 160 13.09 -17.95 5.38
C GLN A 160 13.05 -17.18 6.69
N LEU A 161 14.18 -17.15 7.38
CA LEU A 161 14.37 -16.40 8.62
C LEU A 161 14.70 -14.92 8.33
N THR A 162 13.71 -14.20 7.79
CA THR A 162 13.81 -12.75 7.55
C THR A 162 13.83 -11.97 8.87
N ASN A 163 14.26 -10.70 8.83
CA ASN A 163 14.18 -9.82 9.99
C ASN A 163 12.75 -9.67 10.52
N MET A 164 11.74 -9.67 9.63
CA MET A 164 10.35 -9.61 10.07
C MET A 164 9.90 -10.92 10.74
N THR A 165 10.30 -12.07 10.18
CA THR A 165 10.03 -13.39 10.78
C THR A 165 10.61 -13.47 12.20
N LYS A 166 11.85 -13.01 12.40
CA LYS A 166 12.50 -12.97 13.73
C LYS A 166 11.72 -12.12 14.72
N ARG A 167 11.39 -10.87 14.34
CA ARG A 167 10.60 -9.96 15.19
C ARG A 167 9.26 -10.54 15.61
N TYR A 168 8.56 -11.25 14.72
CA TYR A 168 7.28 -11.88 15.07
C TYR A 168 7.51 -13.04 16.05
N ARG A 169 8.52 -13.87 15.84
CA ARG A 169 8.82 -14.99 16.76
C ARG A 169 9.31 -14.54 18.14
N GLU A 170 9.97 -13.39 18.22
CA GLU A 170 10.47 -12.80 19.47
C GLU A 170 9.40 -11.98 20.21
N SER A 171 8.28 -11.65 19.55
CA SER A 171 7.22 -10.85 20.15
C SER A 171 6.31 -11.68 21.05
N GLU A 172 6.05 -11.18 22.26
CA GLU A 172 5.12 -11.79 23.22
C GLU A 172 3.72 -12.08 22.64
N PHE A 173 3.23 -11.27 21.70
CA PHE A 173 1.91 -11.46 21.12
C PHE A 173 1.86 -12.56 20.06
N PHE A 174 2.93 -12.72 19.28
CA PHE A 174 2.97 -13.55 18.08
C PHE A 174 3.62 -14.92 18.31
N SER A 175 4.58 -15.00 19.24
CA SER A 175 5.47 -16.16 19.44
C SER A 175 4.75 -17.50 19.65
N GLU A 176 3.56 -17.51 20.25
CA GLU A 176 2.81 -18.73 20.57
C GLU A 176 2.17 -19.41 19.35
N TRP A 177 1.89 -18.66 18.27
CA TRP A 177 1.09 -19.17 17.14
C TRP A 177 1.68 -18.86 15.77
N PHE A 178 2.58 -17.89 15.68
CA PHE A 178 3.25 -17.53 14.44
C PHE A 178 4.46 -18.43 14.18
N THR A 179 4.55 -18.99 12.97
CA THR A 179 5.71 -19.78 12.54
C THR A 179 6.48 -19.04 11.45
N TYR A 180 5.89 -18.89 10.27
CA TYR A 180 6.45 -18.16 9.13
C TYR A 180 5.40 -17.25 8.51
N HIS A 181 5.82 -16.22 7.77
CA HIS A 181 4.87 -15.33 7.09
C HIS A 181 4.13 -16.06 5.97
N LEU A 182 2.83 -15.78 5.83
CA LEU A 182 2.03 -16.15 4.67
C LEU A 182 2.47 -15.30 3.48
N HIS A 183 2.91 -15.94 2.41
CA HIS A 183 3.60 -15.33 1.27
C HIS A 183 2.89 -15.65 -0.05
N LEU A 184 2.59 -14.62 -0.82
CA LEU A 184 2.08 -14.75 -2.18
C LEU A 184 3.23 -15.15 -3.11
N LYS A 185 3.07 -16.27 -3.83
CA LYS A 185 4.12 -16.83 -4.70
C LYS A 185 4.05 -16.23 -6.10
N ASN A 186 5.23 -16.02 -6.69
CA ASN A 186 5.42 -15.63 -8.10
C ASN A 186 4.73 -14.31 -8.47
N VAL A 187 4.76 -13.33 -7.56
CA VAL A 187 4.19 -12.00 -7.83
C VAL A 187 5.12 -11.23 -8.80
N PRO A 188 4.65 -10.82 -9.99
CA PRO A 188 5.49 -10.20 -11.00
C PRO A 188 6.16 -8.92 -10.51
N GLY A 189 7.50 -8.92 -10.47
CA GLY A 189 8.29 -7.76 -10.05
C GLY A 189 8.31 -7.52 -8.54
N PHE A 190 7.81 -8.45 -7.71
CA PHE A 190 7.86 -8.36 -6.24
C PHE A 190 8.47 -9.62 -5.61
N GLU A 191 9.07 -9.44 -4.43
CA GLU A 191 9.57 -10.52 -3.59
C GLU A 191 9.10 -10.28 -2.16
N GLY A 192 8.82 -11.35 -1.41
CA GLY A 192 8.46 -11.23 0.00
C GLY A 192 7.12 -10.54 0.25
N VAL A 193 6.14 -10.76 -0.63
CA VAL A 193 4.80 -10.17 -0.51
C VAL A 193 3.98 -10.96 0.53
N TYR A 194 3.77 -10.36 1.69
CA TYR A 194 3.08 -11.04 2.80
C TYR A 194 1.68 -10.50 3.03
N ILE A 195 0.84 -11.35 3.64
CA ILE A 195 -0.35 -10.91 4.35
C ILE A 195 0.03 -10.73 5.82
N HIS A 196 -0.15 -9.55 6.38
CA HIS A 196 0.22 -9.28 7.78
C HIS A 196 -0.61 -8.17 8.44
N ASN A 197 -0.42 -7.98 9.74
CA ASN A 197 -1.01 -6.83 10.43
C ASN A 197 -0.24 -5.54 10.10
N GLY A 198 -0.97 -4.43 10.05
CA GLY A 198 -0.40 -3.08 9.96
C GLY A 198 -1.50 -2.06 10.23
N GLY A 199 -1.10 -0.84 10.59
CA GLY A 199 -2.05 0.26 10.81
C GLY A 199 -2.08 1.27 9.67
N HIS A 200 -0.97 1.40 8.93
CA HIS A 200 -0.75 2.42 7.90
C HIS A 200 0.12 1.83 6.78
N HIS A 201 -0.12 2.30 5.54
CA HIS A 201 0.58 1.88 4.32
C HIS A 201 2.08 2.24 4.28
N ALA A 202 2.54 3.22 5.09
CA ALA A 202 3.94 3.70 5.08
C ALA A 202 5.02 2.66 5.51
N HIS A 203 4.65 1.39 5.64
CA HIS A 203 5.52 0.29 6.06
C HIS A 203 5.36 -0.96 5.17
N THR A 204 4.75 -0.85 3.99
CA THR A 204 4.56 -1.99 3.08
C THR A 204 5.41 -1.84 1.82
N ASP A 205 6.13 -2.90 1.44
CA ASP A 205 6.82 -3.00 0.14
C ASP A 205 5.91 -3.79 -0.85
N GLY A 206 4.63 -3.42 -0.93
CA GLY A 206 3.59 -4.15 -1.69
C GLY A 206 2.88 -5.29 -0.92
N CYS A 207 3.05 -5.38 0.40
CA CYS A 207 2.32 -6.36 1.23
C CYS A 207 0.84 -6.00 1.39
N ILE A 208 0.02 -6.99 1.77
CA ILE A 208 -1.41 -6.83 2.05
C ILE A 208 -1.61 -6.73 3.56
N LEU A 209 -2.02 -5.56 4.05
CA LEU A 209 -2.42 -5.39 5.44
C LEU A 209 -3.86 -5.83 5.66
N VAL A 210 -4.18 -6.46 6.79
CA VAL A 210 -5.54 -6.92 7.11
C VAL A 210 -6.07 -6.33 8.42
N SER A 211 -7.37 -6.05 8.46
CA SER A 211 -8.03 -5.43 9.61
C SER A 211 -9.54 -5.63 9.61
N THR A 212 -10.15 -5.81 10.77
CA THR A 212 -11.62 -5.90 10.88
C THR A 212 -12.30 -4.55 10.71
N ASP A 213 -11.58 -3.45 10.94
CA ASP A 213 -12.15 -2.10 10.92
C ASP A 213 -11.11 -1.08 10.43
N TYR A 214 -11.59 0.08 9.98
CA TYR A 214 -10.77 1.18 9.48
C TYR A 214 -11.40 2.53 9.83
N ILE A 215 -10.56 3.55 10.00
CA ILE A 215 -10.98 4.92 10.30
C ILE A 215 -10.55 5.84 9.15
N GLU A 216 -11.51 6.55 8.59
CA GLU A 216 -11.32 7.71 7.73
C GLU A 216 -11.45 8.97 8.60
N LYS A 217 -10.35 9.69 8.83
CA LYS A 217 -10.35 10.83 9.77
C LYS A 217 -10.95 12.12 9.18
N THR A 218 -10.84 12.33 7.88
CA THR A 218 -11.41 13.47 7.11
C THR A 218 -11.49 13.10 5.62
N GLU A 219 -12.23 13.87 4.81
CA GLU A 219 -12.08 13.81 3.34
C GLU A 219 -10.60 14.00 2.98
N ASN A 220 -10.02 13.05 2.24
CA ASN A 220 -8.61 12.99 1.81
C ASN A 220 -7.57 12.67 2.90
N ALA A 221 -7.94 12.20 4.10
CA ALA A 221 -6.96 11.65 5.05
C ALA A 221 -6.65 10.18 4.73
N PRO A 222 -5.39 9.72 4.90
CA PRO A 222 -5.03 8.31 4.71
C PRO A 222 -5.85 7.40 5.63
N VAL A 223 -6.32 6.28 5.08
CA VAL A 223 -7.03 5.25 5.83
C VAL A 223 -6.13 4.65 6.91
N THR A 224 -6.65 4.56 8.13
CA THR A 224 -5.98 3.88 9.25
C THR A 224 -6.71 2.59 9.62
N LEU A 225 -6.00 1.47 9.65
CA LEU A 225 -6.56 0.18 10.07
C LEU A 225 -6.54 0.02 11.60
N THR A 226 -7.61 -0.51 12.19
CA THR A 226 -7.75 -0.77 13.63
C THR A 226 -8.03 -2.25 13.94
N ASN A 227 -7.48 -2.78 15.04
CA ASN A 227 -7.58 -4.21 15.40
C ASN A 227 -6.83 -5.19 14.46
N SER A 228 -5.93 -4.70 13.61
CA SER A 228 -5.18 -5.51 12.63
C SER A 228 -4.40 -6.69 13.21
N ARG A 229 -3.87 -6.58 14.44
CA ARG A 229 -3.16 -7.69 15.10
C ARG A 229 -4.06 -8.91 15.34
N ASN A 230 -5.26 -8.71 15.87
CA ASN A 230 -6.20 -9.81 16.13
C ASN A 230 -6.79 -10.34 14.82
N THR A 231 -7.09 -9.46 13.86
CA THR A 231 -7.53 -9.87 12.52
C THR A 231 -6.50 -10.78 11.86
N PHE A 232 -5.23 -10.37 11.88
CA PHE A 232 -4.15 -11.17 11.34
C PHE A 232 -3.99 -12.50 12.08
N LYS A 233 -4.04 -12.52 13.42
CA LYS A 233 -4.00 -13.75 14.21
C LYS A 233 -5.07 -14.76 13.76
N ASN A 234 -6.32 -14.31 13.67
CA ASN A 234 -7.44 -15.18 13.31
C ASN A 234 -7.32 -15.69 11.87
N LEU A 235 -6.95 -14.82 10.92
CA LEU A 235 -6.71 -15.19 9.54
C LEU A 235 -5.56 -16.20 9.43
N TYR A 236 -4.45 -15.92 10.12
CA TYR A 236 -3.26 -16.73 10.11
C TYR A 236 -3.54 -18.14 10.62
N ILE A 237 -4.19 -18.27 11.78
CA ILE A 237 -4.53 -19.58 12.37
C ILE A 237 -5.43 -20.36 11.42
N LYS A 238 -6.47 -19.73 10.85
CA LYS A 238 -7.36 -20.36 9.87
C LYS A 238 -6.58 -20.90 8.67
N LEU A 239 -5.74 -20.08 8.05
CA LEU A 239 -4.99 -20.47 6.86
C LEU A 239 -3.90 -21.49 7.16
N LYS A 240 -3.24 -21.37 8.32
CA LYS A 240 -2.24 -22.33 8.79
C LYS A 240 -2.82 -23.73 8.94
N GLN A 241 -4.02 -23.87 9.51
CA GLN A 241 -4.68 -25.17 9.61
C GLN A 241 -4.87 -25.85 8.25
N HIS A 242 -5.22 -25.09 7.21
CA HIS A 242 -5.36 -25.62 5.86
C HIS A 242 -4.00 -25.97 5.23
N LEU A 243 -3.01 -25.09 5.35
CA LEU A 243 -1.68 -25.31 4.79
C LEU A 243 -0.97 -26.50 5.45
N ASP A 244 -1.04 -26.64 6.78
CA ASP A 244 -0.47 -27.77 7.52
C ASP A 244 -1.13 -29.10 7.12
N ALA A 245 -2.40 -29.08 6.72
CA ALA A 245 -3.13 -30.24 6.21
C ALA A 245 -2.84 -30.54 4.72
N GLY A 246 -1.93 -29.79 4.08
CA GLY A 246 -1.61 -29.93 2.66
C GLY A 246 -2.68 -29.37 1.71
N VAL A 247 -3.66 -28.62 2.23
CA VAL A 247 -4.68 -27.98 1.41
C VAL A 247 -4.07 -26.75 0.73
N ARG A 248 -4.18 -26.71 -0.59
CA ARG A 248 -3.72 -25.58 -1.38
C ARG A 248 -4.56 -24.34 -1.10
N VAL A 249 -3.90 -23.21 -0.86
CA VAL A 249 -4.56 -21.91 -0.66
C VAL A 249 -4.13 -20.97 -1.78
N ARG A 250 -5.08 -20.21 -2.32
CA ARG A 250 -4.79 -19.11 -3.26
C ARG A 250 -5.55 -17.85 -2.87
N ILE A 251 -5.07 -16.72 -3.36
CA ILE A 251 -5.76 -15.44 -3.34
C ILE A 251 -6.00 -14.96 -4.78
N VAL A 252 -7.22 -14.51 -5.05
CA VAL A 252 -7.62 -13.87 -6.32
C VAL A 252 -7.82 -12.39 -6.02
N ILE A 253 -7.09 -11.53 -6.72
CA ILE A 253 -7.08 -10.09 -6.50
C ILE A 253 -7.71 -9.41 -7.70
N GLU A 254 -8.76 -8.63 -7.45
CA GLU A 254 -9.49 -7.85 -8.46
C GLU A 254 -9.32 -6.35 -8.18
N ASN A 255 -9.09 -5.57 -9.23
CA ASN A 255 -9.00 -4.12 -9.13
C ASN A 255 -10.37 -3.49 -8.90
N GLU A 256 -10.34 -2.30 -8.32
CA GLU A 256 -11.50 -1.44 -8.22
C GLU A 256 -12.12 -1.18 -9.60
N PRO A 257 -13.46 -1.05 -9.71
CA PRO A 257 -14.09 -0.64 -10.94
C PRO A 257 -13.45 0.66 -11.42
N THR A 258 -13.02 0.70 -12.67
CA THR A 258 -12.31 1.87 -13.21
C THR A 258 -13.20 3.11 -13.04
N ARG A 259 -12.82 4.04 -12.16
CA ARG A 259 -13.35 5.40 -12.22
C ARG A 259 -12.85 5.93 -13.56
N GLN A 260 -13.74 6.12 -14.54
CA GLN A 260 -13.38 6.81 -15.79
C GLN A 260 -12.88 8.20 -15.41
N MET A 261 -11.58 8.34 -15.22
CA MET A 261 -10.97 9.65 -15.11
C MET A 261 -11.16 10.29 -16.49
N PRO A 262 -11.79 11.48 -16.60
CA PRO A 262 -11.90 12.16 -17.87
C PRO A 262 -10.48 12.28 -18.43
N LYS A 263 -10.27 11.80 -19.66
CA LYS A 263 -9.01 12.02 -20.37
C LYS A 263 -8.65 13.50 -20.20
N PRO A 264 -7.41 13.85 -19.80
CA PRO A 264 -6.99 15.24 -19.86
C PRO A 264 -7.19 15.68 -21.31
N THR A 265 -8.15 16.59 -21.50
CA THR A 265 -8.36 17.23 -22.78
C THR A 265 -7.13 18.10 -22.96
N LEU A 266 -6.23 17.68 -23.84
CA LEU A 266 -5.14 18.54 -24.29
C LEU A 266 -5.81 19.73 -25.00
N SER A 267 -5.92 20.84 -24.28
CA SER A 267 -6.29 22.16 -24.81
C SER A 267 -5.05 22.90 -25.27
#